data_AF-A0A917RD57-F1
#
_entry.id   AF-A0A917RD57-F1
#
_cell.length_a   1.000
_cell.length_b   1.000
_cell.length_c   1.000
_cell.angle_alpha   90.00
_cell.angle_beta   90.00
_cell.angle_gamma   90.00
#
_symmetry.space_group_name_H-M   'P 1'
#
loop_
_entity.id
_entity.type
_entity.pdbx_description
1 polymer ?
#
loop_
_entity_poly.entity_id
_entity_poly.type
_entity_poly.pdbx_seq_one_letter_code
_entity_poly.pdbx_strand_id
1 'polypeptide(L)'
;MTFRPLEQRGIPLDQQLRNWRELNVPQLDPDHSDPYARCRVITMNGIETEAIFFGHQFARHCPDLEVRRQLAEVRYIEQQQQKAVNWLLPGLASVLETTIAYEQVAVDLTAWVARMEPDPYLKQGFEFGMLEDFDHLYRYANLYELIEHRKAEKIVDALTEVMPGRPTPMHHRHPIDNVRDHYDKDVASPLSKLHTLTIMAAEQQTMNFYMNVGPEYMEPIARQLYQEIGLIEEEHVTHYESMLDPNETWWEQLVNHEYNECYLYYSFMETETDDRLRAIWELHLNMELEHLRIACELMRRHQGRDPAEIVAAEFPAPVTFEPNKAYIREVLADQVDLTTLGTGYVRDAHERFVRFQERLMGGEPAPSDQVLEETRAKFGQDYRMETEGPSPVPSLRRPSER
;
A
#
# COMPACT_ATOMS: atom_id res chain seq x y z
N MET A 1 18.72 0.96 20.06
CA MET A 1 19.59 -0.24 19.97
C MET A 1 19.28 -0.89 18.63
N THR A 2 20.25 -1.50 17.94
CA THR A 2 19.95 -2.18 16.67
C THR A 2 19.26 -3.52 16.96
N PHE A 3 18.11 -3.76 16.31
CA PHE A 3 17.31 -4.98 16.51
C PHE A 3 17.73 -6.06 15.51
N ARG A 4 18.03 -7.26 16.02
CA ARG A 4 18.52 -8.39 15.22
C ARG A 4 17.50 -9.53 15.22
N PRO A 5 16.61 -9.61 14.22
CA PRO A 5 15.45 -10.51 14.26
C PRO A 5 15.83 -12.00 14.32
N LEU A 6 16.85 -12.42 13.56
CA LEU A 6 17.29 -13.82 13.53
C LEU A 6 17.93 -14.31 14.85
N GLU A 7 18.27 -13.40 15.75
CA GLU A 7 18.84 -13.70 17.08
C GLU A 7 17.78 -13.64 18.19
N GLN A 8 16.58 -13.12 17.92
CA GLN A 8 15.51 -13.02 18.90
C GLN A 8 14.77 -14.35 19.07
N ARG A 9 14.09 -14.48 20.21
CA ARG A 9 13.16 -15.58 20.48
C ARG A 9 11.75 -15.03 20.48
N GLY A 10 10.91 -15.55 19.59
CA GLY A 10 9.48 -15.28 19.61
C GLY A 10 8.72 -16.09 20.66
N ILE A 11 7.41 -15.87 20.72
CA ILE A 11 6.48 -16.68 21.49
C ILE A 11 6.32 -18.03 20.75
N PRO A 12 6.55 -19.18 21.41
CA PRO A 12 6.38 -20.48 20.76
C PRO A 12 4.98 -20.65 20.15
N LEU A 13 4.87 -21.24 18.96
CA LEU A 13 3.64 -21.35 18.19
C LEU A 13 2.47 -21.95 18.99
N ASP A 14 2.74 -22.93 19.85
CA ASP A 14 1.77 -23.59 20.73
C ASP A 14 1.22 -22.69 21.87
N GLN A 15 1.82 -21.52 22.06
CA GLN A 15 1.44 -20.51 23.06
C GLN A 15 0.89 -19.23 22.42
N GLN A 16 0.74 -19.19 21.10
CA GLN A 16 0.28 -17.99 20.40
C GLN A 16 -1.23 -17.86 20.28
N LEU A 17 -1.97 -18.97 20.44
CA LEU A 17 -3.44 -18.99 20.30
C LEU A 17 -4.12 -17.99 21.23
N ARG A 18 -4.90 -17.07 20.65
CA ARG A 18 -5.73 -16.10 21.37
C ARG A 18 -7.17 -16.56 21.46
N ASN A 19 -7.79 -16.30 22.61
CA ASN A 19 -9.21 -16.58 22.80
C ASN A 19 -10.08 -15.43 22.27
N TRP A 20 -11.39 -15.68 22.15
CA TRP A 20 -12.35 -14.71 21.60
C TRP A 20 -12.38 -13.36 22.31
N ARG A 21 -12.08 -13.31 23.61
CA ARG A 21 -12.03 -12.06 24.36
C ARG A 21 -10.79 -11.24 23.99
N GLU A 22 -9.64 -11.90 23.80
CA GLU A 22 -8.40 -11.24 23.38
C GLU A 22 -8.49 -10.73 21.93
N LEU A 23 -9.16 -11.48 21.03
CA LEU A 23 -9.36 -11.09 19.64
C LEU A 23 -10.37 -9.95 19.44
N ASN A 24 -11.27 -9.74 20.41
CA ASN A 24 -12.25 -8.66 20.36
C ASN A 24 -11.62 -7.34 20.82
N VAL A 25 -10.72 -6.80 20.00
CA VAL A 25 -10.00 -5.56 20.29
C VAL A 25 -10.93 -4.33 20.29
N PRO A 26 -10.69 -3.32 21.14
CA PRO A 26 -11.37 -2.04 21.04
C PRO A 26 -10.98 -1.30 19.75
N GLN A 27 -11.95 -0.69 19.08
CA GLN A 27 -11.72 0.13 17.89
C GLN A 27 -10.98 1.44 18.22
N LEU A 28 -10.34 2.01 17.21
CA LEU A 28 -9.86 3.39 17.22
C LEU A 28 -11.03 4.36 17.40
N ASP A 29 -10.77 5.48 18.07
CA ASP A 29 -11.74 6.55 18.19
C ASP A 29 -11.69 7.39 16.90
N PRO A 30 -12.77 7.41 16.08
CA PRO A 30 -12.75 8.12 14.80
C PRO A 30 -12.56 9.63 14.95
N ASP A 31 -12.87 10.22 16.11
CA ASP A 31 -12.78 11.67 16.35
C ASP A 31 -11.46 12.10 17.02
N HIS A 32 -10.72 11.16 17.61
CA HIS A 32 -9.58 11.47 18.49
C HIS A 32 -8.31 10.66 18.22
N SER A 33 -8.37 9.58 17.43
CA SER A 33 -7.18 8.83 17.05
C SER A 33 -6.35 9.56 16.02
N ASP A 34 -5.03 9.44 16.14
CA ASP A 34 -4.07 9.90 15.13
C ASP A 34 -4.39 9.23 13.76
N PRO A 35 -4.58 9.98 12.67
CA PRO A 35 -4.77 9.41 11.33
C PRO A 35 -3.66 8.44 10.92
N TYR A 36 -2.43 8.64 11.40
CA TYR A 36 -1.34 7.70 11.13
C TYR A 36 -1.44 6.42 11.95
N ALA A 37 -2.14 6.40 13.09
CA ALA A 37 -2.52 5.15 13.74
C ALA A 37 -3.45 4.31 12.83
N ARG A 38 -4.42 4.97 12.17
CA ARG A 38 -5.28 4.31 11.17
C ARG A 38 -4.46 3.82 9.96
N CYS A 39 -3.51 4.61 9.48
CA CYS A 39 -2.63 4.22 8.36
C CYS A 39 -1.78 2.98 8.69
N ARG A 40 -1.22 2.89 9.91
CA ARG A 40 -0.50 1.69 10.40
C ARG A 40 -1.40 0.45 10.41
N VAL A 41 -2.64 0.59 10.89
CA VAL A 41 -3.62 -0.51 10.90
C VAL A 41 -3.96 -0.99 9.49
N ILE A 42 -4.26 -0.06 8.57
CA ILE A 42 -4.56 -0.38 7.16
C ILE A 42 -3.36 -1.05 6.50
N THR A 43 -2.14 -0.57 6.76
CA THR A 43 -0.91 -1.16 6.22
C THR A 43 -0.74 -2.58 6.73
N MET A 44 -0.74 -2.80 8.06
CA MET A 44 -0.54 -4.14 8.63
C MET A 44 -1.63 -5.14 8.22
N ASN A 45 -2.86 -4.69 8.01
CA ASN A 45 -3.90 -5.56 7.46
C ASN A 45 -3.53 -6.07 6.05
N GLY A 46 -2.90 -5.23 5.23
CA GLY A 46 -2.49 -5.58 3.87
C GLY A 46 -1.36 -6.58 3.88
N ILE A 47 -0.36 -6.34 4.73
CA ILE A 47 0.77 -7.25 4.94
C ILE A 47 0.30 -8.64 5.38
N GLU A 48 -0.50 -8.70 6.45
CA GLU A 48 -1.02 -9.97 6.97
C GLU A 48 -1.89 -10.69 5.93
N THR A 49 -2.71 -9.95 5.18
CA THR A 49 -3.56 -10.54 4.12
C THR A 49 -2.70 -11.15 3.02
N GLU A 50 -1.65 -10.45 2.60
CA GLU A 50 -0.69 -10.91 1.60
C GLU A 50 0.05 -12.17 2.09
N ALA A 51 0.61 -12.16 3.31
CA ALA A 51 1.30 -13.31 3.90
C ALA A 51 0.41 -14.56 3.98
N ILE A 52 -0.84 -14.39 4.41
CA ILE A 52 -1.85 -15.46 4.44
C ILE A 52 -2.10 -16.01 3.03
N PHE A 53 -2.26 -15.13 2.04
CA PHE A 53 -2.50 -15.53 0.65
C PHE A 53 -1.29 -16.23 0.05
N PHE A 54 -0.08 -15.70 0.24
CA PHE A 54 1.17 -16.34 -0.12
C PHE A 54 1.26 -17.74 0.51
N GLY A 55 1.01 -17.87 1.81
CA GLY A 55 1.03 -19.16 2.50
C GLY A 55 0.03 -20.16 1.90
N HIS A 56 -1.15 -19.70 1.47
CA HIS A 56 -2.10 -20.53 0.73
C HIS A 56 -1.58 -20.95 -0.64
N GLN A 57 -0.96 -20.04 -1.40
CA GLN A 57 -0.36 -20.36 -2.69
C GLN A 57 0.80 -21.34 -2.52
N PHE A 58 1.67 -21.13 -1.55
CA PHE A 58 2.75 -22.04 -1.26
C PHE A 58 2.20 -23.44 -0.92
N ALA A 59 1.18 -23.54 -0.08
CA ALA A 59 0.55 -24.82 0.24
C ALA A 59 -0.08 -25.54 -0.96
N ARG A 60 -0.54 -24.80 -1.99
CA ARG A 60 -1.06 -25.37 -3.26
C ARG A 60 0.06 -25.91 -4.16
N HIS A 61 1.26 -25.36 -4.06
CA HIS A 61 2.43 -25.71 -4.87
C HIS A 61 3.46 -26.59 -4.12
N CYS A 62 3.21 -26.92 -2.86
CA CYS A 62 4.09 -27.75 -2.05
C CYS A 62 3.59 -29.20 -1.95
N PRO A 63 4.36 -30.22 -2.39
CA PRO A 63 3.94 -31.61 -2.27
C PRO A 63 4.15 -32.21 -0.86
N ASP A 64 4.97 -31.57 -0.02
CA ASP A 64 5.33 -32.08 1.31
C ASP A 64 4.19 -31.86 2.32
N LEU A 65 3.69 -32.96 2.90
CA LEU A 65 2.58 -32.93 3.84
C LEU A 65 2.95 -32.25 5.18
N GLU A 66 4.19 -32.44 5.64
CA GLU A 66 4.66 -31.87 6.91
C GLU A 66 4.75 -30.35 6.79
N VAL A 67 5.31 -29.87 5.68
CA VAL A 67 5.37 -28.44 5.36
C VAL A 67 3.97 -27.85 5.29
N ARG A 68 3.04 -28.51 4.59
CA ARG A 68 1.65 -28.03 4.48
C ARG A 68 0.93 -27.96 5.83
N ARG A 69 1.25 -28.87 6.78
CA ARG A 69 0.75 -28.81 8.15
C ARG A 69 1.35 -27.63 8.90
N GLN A 70 2.67 -27.43 8.81
CA GLN A 70 3.35 -26.30 9.43
C GLN A 70 2.78 -24.96 8.94
N LEU A 71 2.65 -24.80 7.62
CA LEU A 71 2.03 -23.60 7.02
C LEU A 71 0.57 -23.42 7.44
N ALA A 72 -0.16 -24.51 7.74
CA ALA A 72 -1.54 -24.40 8.21
C ALA A 72 -1.63 -23.95 9.68
N GLU A 73 -0.69 -24.35 10.53
CA GLU A 73 -0.62 -23.88 11.91
C GLU A 73 -0.25 -22.40 11.99
N VAL A 74 0.78 -21.97 11.24
CA VAL A 74 1.21 -20.57 11.16
C VAL A 74 0.07 -19.68 10.64
N ARG A 75 -0.49 -19.98 9.46
CA ARG A 75 -1.61 -19.20 8.90
C ARG A 75 -2.84 -19.12 9.79
N TYR A 76 -3.08 -20.11 10.66
CA TYR A 76 -4.22 -20.03 11.58
C TYR A 76 -4.01 -18.91 12.62
N ILE A 77 -2.77 -18.70 13.03
CA ILE A 77 -2.37 -17.66 13.97
C ILE A 77 -2.30 -16.29 13.27
N GLU A 78 -1.71 -16.20 12.07
CA GLU A 78 -1.77 -14.97 11.25
C GLU A 78 -3.22 -14.54 10.99
N GLN A 79 -4.13 -15.48 10.71
CA GLN A 79 -5.56 -15.16 10.59
C GLN A 79 -6.18 -14.57 11.87
N GLN A 80 -5.64 -14.88 13.05
CA GLN A 80 -6.02 -14.22 14.30
C GLN A 80 -5.43 -12.80 14.39
N GLN A 81 -4.16 -12.62 13.99
CA GLN A 81 -3.47 -11.33 13.96
C GLN A 81 -4.13 -10.37 12.98
N GLN A 82 -4.33 -10.78 11.73
CA GLN A 82 -5.09 -10.04 10.71
C GLN A 82 -6.43 -9.52 11.24
N LYS A 83 -7.23 -10.35 11.93
CA LYS A 83 -8.51 -9.92 12.51
C LYS A 83 -8.32 -8.93 13.64
N ALA A 84 -7.39 -9.20 14.55
CA ALA A 84 -7.09 -8.30 15.65
C ALA A 84 -6.59 -6.93 15.15
N VAL A 85 -5.79 -6.90 14.07
CA VAL A 85 -5.34 -5.66 13.44
C VAL A 85 -6.50 -4.96 12.73
N ASN A 86 -7.13 -5.61 11.75
CA ASN A 86 -8.17 -5.00 10.93
C ASN A 86 -9.35 -4.47 11.76
N TRP A 87 -9.73 -5.19 12.83
CA TRP A 87 -10.88 -4.81 13.67
C TRP A 87 -10.57 -3.68 14.66
N LEU A 88 -9.35 -3.13 14.64
CA LEU A 88 -9.07 -1.82 15.22
C LEU A 88 -9.74 -0.70 14.42
N LEU A 89 -10.02 -0.89 13.12
CA LEU A 89 -10.73 0.12 12.32
C LEU A 89 -12.19 0.25 12.79
N PRO A 90 -12.71 1.49 12.91
CA PRO A 90 -14.08 1.72 13.36
C PRO A 90 -15.09 1.36 12.25
N GLY A 91 -16.18 0.69 12.63
CA GLY A 91 -17.25 0.33 11.68
C GLY A 91 -18.18 1.48 11.28
N LEU A 92 -17.94 2.70 11.77
CA LEU A 92 -18.75 3.89 11.48
C LEU A 92 -18.31 4.63 10.21
N ALA A 93 -17.15 4.30 9.65
CA ALA A 93 -16.65 4.94 8.44
C ALA A 93 -17.51 4.56 7.23
N SER A 94 -17.88 5.55 6.41
CA SER A 94 -18.44 5.29 5.09
C SER A 94 -17.40 4.60 4.18
N VAL A 95 -17.88 4.06 3.07
CA VAL A 95 -17.01 3.46 2.05
C VAL A 95 -16.03 4.50 1.49
N LEU A 96 -16.46 5.76 1.31
CA LEU A 96 -15.57 6.86 0.90
C LEU A 96 -14.59 7.25 1.99
N GLU A 97 -14.99 7.24 3.28
CA GLU A 97 -14.04 7.51 4.37
C GLU A 97 -12.94 6.46 4.42
N THR A 98 -13.30 5.19 4.22
CA THR A 98 -12.36 4.09 4.12
C THR A 98 -11.46 4.24 2.90
N THR A 99 -12.03 4.58 1.74
CA THR A 99 -11.29 4.84 0.49
C THR A 99 -10.26 5.94 0.68
N ILE A 100 -10.65 7.11 1.18
CA ILE A 100 -9.72 8.23 1.42
C ILE A 100 -8.60 7.83 2.39
N ALA A 101 -8.90 6.99 3.38
CA ALA A 101 -7.88 6.47 4.29
C ALA A 101 -6.91 5.49 3.61
N TYR A 102 -7.38 4.68 2.66
CA TYR A 102 -6.52 3.80 1.84
C TYR A 102 -5.62 4.62 0.93
N GLU A 103 -6.17 5.63 0.24
CA GLU A 103 -5.40 6.54 -0.60
C GLU A 103 -4.36 7.32 0.22
N GLN A 104 -4.68 7.70 1.46
CA GLN A 104 -3.71 8.31 2.37
C GLN A 104 -2.54 7.37 2.67
N VAL A 105 -2.81 6.07 2.87
CA VAL A 105 -1.77 5.06 3.05
C VAL A 105 -0.91 4.95 1.80
N ALA A 106 -1.53 4.77 0.63
CA ALA A 106 -0.81 4.63 -0.64
C ALA A 106 0.13 5.82 -0.89
N VAL A 107 -0.33 7.05 -0.65
CA VAL A 107 0.49 8.26 -0.76
C VAL A 107 1.64 8.29 0.25
N ASP A 108 1.34 8.27 1.56
CA ASP A 108 2.36 8.57 2.57
C ASP A 108 3.32 7.40 2.82
N LEU A 109 2.85 6.16 2.67
CA LEU A 109 3.70 4.97 2.77
C LEU A 109 4.66 4.91 1.58
N THR A 110 4.16 5.08 0.35
CA THR A 110 4.98 5.03 -0.86
C THR A 110 5.95 6.20 -0.92
N ALA A 111 5.56 7.39 -0.44
CA ALA A 111 6.48 8.53 -0.32
C ALA A 111 7.64 8.25 0.63
N TRP A 112 7.37 7.64 1.79
CA TRP A 112 8.43 7.24 2.72
C TRP A 112 9.33 6.18 2.09
N VAL A 113 8.75 5.14 1.48
CA VAL A 113 9.50 4.08 0.79
C VAL A 113 10.41 4.65 -0.30
N ALA A 114 9.89 5.51 -1.18
CA ALA A 114 10.65 6.14 -2.25
C ALA A 114 11.84 6.98 -1.75
N ARG A 115 11.68 7.66 -0.60
CA ARG A 115 12.78 8.41 0.04
C ARG A 115 13.88 7.51 0.56
N MET A 116 13.51 6.31 1.03
CA MET A 116 14.41 5.37 1.69
C MET A 116 14.97 4.31 0.73
N GLU A 117 14.43 4.20 -0.48
CA GLU A 117 14.80 3.20 -1.48
C GLU A 117 16.22 3.43 -2.02
N PRO A 118 17.15 2.46 -1.85
CA PRO A 118 18.50 2.58 -2.36
C PRO A 118 18.64 2.34 -3.87
N ASP A 119 17.74 1.56 -4.49
CA ASP A 119 17.78 1.28 -5.92
C ASP A 119 17.10 2.41 -6.72
N PRO A 120 17.82 3.12 -7.62
CA PRO A 120 17.24 4.23 -8.38
C PRO A 120 16.08 3.82 -9.29
N TYR A 121 16.07 2.60 -9.81
CA TYR A 121 15.00 2.13 -10.70
C TYR A 121 13.73 1.82 -9.90
N LEU A 122 13.84 1.11 -8.77
CA LEU A 122 12.70 0.87 -7.89
C LEU A 122 12.16 2.18 -7.31
N LYS A 123 13.06 3.08 -6.89
CA LYS A 123 12.69 4.42 -6.43
C LYS A 123 11.83 5.16 -7.46
N GLN A 124 12.26 5.17 -8.72
CA GLN A 124 11.49 5.79 -9.82
C GLN A 124 10.10 5.16 -9.98
N GLY A 125 9.95 3.86 -9.74
CA GLY A 125 8.65 3.20 -9.78
C GLY A 125 7.74 3.54 -8.62
N PHE A 126 8.27 3.62 -7.40
CA PHE A 126 7.52 4.10 -6.23
C PHE A 126 7.09 5.56 -6.40
N GLU A 127 7.99 6.44 -6.86
CA GLU A 127 7.66 7.84 -7.16
C GLU A 127 6.54 7.97 -8.20
N PHE A 128 6.61 7.14 -9.25
CA PHE A 128 5.62 7.16 -10.32
C PHE A 128 4.22 6.76 -9.83
N GLY A 129 4.09 5.64 -9.11
CA GLY A 129 2.80 5.18 -8.59
C GLY A 129 2.25 6.12 -7.50
N MET A 130 3.10 6.61 -6.61
CA MET A 130 2.73 7.60 -5.58
C MET A 130 2.03 8.84 -6.17
N LEU A 131 2.47 9.35 -7.34
CA LEU A 131 1.81 10.49 -7.98
C LEU A 131 0.42 10.15 -8.54
N GLU A 132 0.17 8.88 -8.87
CA GLU A 132 -1.14 8.38 -9.29
C GLU A 132 -2.09 8.31 -8.08
N ASP A 133 -1.67 7.66 -6.99
CA ASP A 133 -2.43 7.58 -5.72
C ASP A 133 -2.73 8.97 -5.16
N PHE A 134 -1.79 9.91 -5.31
CA PHE A 134 -1.98 11.29 -4.87
C PHE A 134 -3.12 11.98 -5.63
N ASP A 135 -3.32 11.69 -6.91
CA ASP A 135 -4.47 12.19 -7.67
C ASP A 135 -5.75 11.44 -7.30
N HIS A 136 -5.69 10.13 -7.03
CA HIS A 136 -6.84 9.34 -6.58
C HIS A 136 -7.42 9.89 -5.27
N LEU A 137 -6.55 10.18 -4.29
CA LEU A 137 -6.93 10.88 -3.06
C LEU A 137 -7.71 12.17 -3.36
N TYR A 138 -7.23 12.96 -4.32
CA TYR A 138 -7.89 14.19 -4.76
C TYR A 138 -9.23 13.93 -5.46
N ARG A 139 -9.36 12.91 -6.31
CA ARG A 139 -10.63 12.56 -6.96
C ARG A 139 -11.67 12.08 -5.95
N TYR A 140 -11.30 11.19 -5.05
CA TYR A 140 -12.22 10.69 -4.03
C TYR A 140 -12.59 11.75 -3.00
N ALA A 141 -11.68 12.67 -2.65
CA ALA A 141 -12.02 13.81 -1.80
C ALA A 141 -13.06 14.74 -2.45
N ASN A 142 -13.00 14.94 -3.77
CA ASN A 142 -14.02 15.70 -4.50
C ASN A 142 -15.36 14.94 -4.56
N LEU A 143 -15.33 13.63 -4.81
CA LEU A 143 -16.53 12.80 -4.75
C LEU A 143 -17.18 12.85 -3.35
N TYR A 144 -16.37 12.80 -2.30
CA TYR A 144 -16.81 12.88 -0.91
C TYR A 144 -17.49 14.22 -0.57
N GLU A 145 -16.95 15.34 -1.04
CA GLU A 145 -17.65 16.63 -0.92
C GLU A 145 -18.95 16.65 -1.74
N LEU A 146 -18.93 16.05 -2.93
CA LEU A 146 -20.07 16.02 -3.84
C LEU A 146 -21.27 15.24 -3.30
N ILE A 147 -21.05 14.02 -2.79
CA ILE A 147 -22.15 13.11 -2.39
C ILE A 147 -22.42 13.11 -0.89
N GLU A 148 -21.39 13.25 -0.04
CA GLU A 148 -21.56 13.24 1.41
C GLU A 148 -21.59 14.64 2.03
N HIS A 149 -21.26 15.69 1.25
CA HIS A 149 -21.18 17.07 1.76
C HIS A 149 -20.21 17.24 2.94
N ARG A 150 -19.16 16.42 2.94
CA ARG A 150 -18.11 16.38 3.96
C ARG A 150 -16.75 16.64 3.32
N LYS A 151 -15.78 17.08 4.12
CA LYS A 151 -14.45 17.44 3.66
C LYS A 151 -13.44 16.39 4.08
N ALA A 152 -12.58 15.99 3.14
CA ALA A 152 -11.54 14.99 3.37
C ALA A 152 -10.53 15.41 4.44
N GLU A 153 -10.41 16.71 4.74
CA GLU A 153 -9.55 17.24 5.83
C GLU A 153 -9.79 16.53 7.17
N LYS A 154 -11.02 16.11 7.48
CA LYS A 154 -11.31 15.34 8.70
C LYS A 154 -10.70 13.95 8.74
N ILE A 155 -10.30 13.43 7.58
CA ILE A 155 -9.72 12.10 7.42
C ILE A 155 -8.21 12.24 7.37
N VAL A 156 -7.69 13.10 6.49
CA VAL A 156 -6.24 13.25 6.27
C VAL A 156 -5.54 14.21 7.25
N ASP A 157 -6.31 14.96 8.05
CA ASP A 157 -5.87 15.86 9.13
C ASP A 157 -4.72 16.82 8.78
N ALA A 158 -4.76 17.40 7.58
CA ALA A 158 -3.69 18.25 7.06
C ALA A 158 -2.29 17.59 7.03
N LEU A 159 -2.15 16.28 7.29
CA LEU A 159 -0.90 15.54 7.21
C LEU A 159 -0.51 15.29 5.75
N THR A 160 -1.51 14.95 4.93
CA THR A 160 -1.42 14.68 3.50
C THR A 160 -2.20 15.75 2.74
N GLU A 161 -1.60 16.44 1.78
CA GLU A 161 -2.33 17.43 0.97
C GLU A 161 -3.35 16.77 0.04
N VAL A 162 -4.36 17.54 -0.38
CA VAL A 162 -5.37 17.08 -1.34
C VAL A 162 -5.38 18.08 -2.49
N MET A 163 -4.72 17.73 -3.59
CA MET A 163 -4.64 18.56 -4.80
C MET A 163 -4.33 17.67 -6.01
N PRO A 164 -4.47 18.17 -7.25
CA PRO A 164 -4.19 17.34 -8.42
C PRO A 164 -2.77 16.77 -8.41
N GLY A 165 -2.66 15.46 -8.63
CA GLY A 165 -1.42 14.73 -8.82
C GLY A 165 -1.11 14.53 -10.30
N ARG A 166 -0.59 13.36 -10.66
CA ARG A 166 -0.60 12.96 -12.07
C ARG A 166 -2.07 12.76 -12.48
N PRO A 167 -2.58 13.33 -13.59
CA PRO A 167 -4.03 13.32 -13.83
C PRO A 167 -4.59 11.92 -14.09
N THR A 168 -5.57 11.48 -13.30
CA THR A 168 -6.25 10.16 -13.39
C THR A 168 -6.54 9.67 -14.81
N PRO A 169 -7.08 10.49 -15.74
CA PRO A 169 -7.32 10.04 -17.11
C PRO A 169 -6.07 9.53 -17.82
N MET A 170 -4.89 10.05 -17.48
CA MET A 170 -3.61 9.66 -18.07
C MET A 170 -3.06 8.34 -17.50
N HIS A 171 -3.65 7.78 -16.45
CA HIS A 171 -3.11 6.62 -15.75
C HIS A 171 -3.18 5.38 -16.60
N HIS A 172 -4.30 5.23 -17.33
CA HIS A 172 -4.58 4.09 -18.17
C HIS A 172 -3.55 3.92 -19.27
N ARG A 173 -2.69 2.91 -19.12
CA ARG A 173 -1.76 2.50 -20.16
C ARG A 173 -2.04 1.08 -20.61
N HIS A 174 -1.47 0.70 -21.75
CA HIS A 174 -1.61 -0.66 -22.22
C HIS A 174 -0.98 -1.62 -21.18
N PRO A 175 -1.62 -2.74 -20.78
CA PRO A 175 -1.17 -3.56 -19.66
C PRO A 175 0.29 -4.01 -19.70
N ILE A 176 0.84 -4.29 -20.90
CA ILE A 176 2.26 -4.66 -21.05
C ILE A 176 3.25 -3.55 -20.64
N ASP A 177 2.82 -2.29 -20.66
CA ASP A 177 3.63 -1.14 -20.24
C ASP A 177 3.49 -0.89 -18.72
N ASN A 178 2.70 -1.70 -17.99
CA ASN A 178 2.67 -1.74 -16.53
C ASN A 178 3.80 -2.60 -15.95
N VAL A 179 4.29 -3.57 -16.71
CA VAL A 179 5.35 -4.49 -16.27
C VAL A 179 6.68 -3.74 -16.10
N ARG A 180 7.41 -4.07 -15.04
CA ARG A 180 8.72 -3.52 -14.69
C ARG A 180 9.80 -4.57 -14.77
N ASP A 181 11.05 -4.09 -14.79
CA ASP A 181 12.19 -4.94 -14.53
C ASP A 181 12.18 -5.32 -13.05
N HIS A 182 12.44 -6.59 -12.76
CA HIS A 182 12.57 -7.05 -11.38
C HIS A 182 13.94 -6.72 -10.82
N TYR A 183 14.06 -6.59 -9.50
CA TYR A 183 15.38 -6.58 -8.86
C TYR A 183 16.08 -7.92 -9.07
N ASP A 184 17.41 -7.96 -9.05
CA ASP A 184 18.17 -9.22 -9.03
C ASP A 184 18.35 -9.68 -7.57
N LYS A 185 17.72 -10.81 -7.22
CA LYS A 185 17.64 -11.32 -5.85
C LYS A 185 19.01 -11.56 -5.19
N ASP A 186 20.06 -11.77 -5.98
CA ASP A 186 21.41 -12.12 -5.50
C ASP A 186 22.26 -10.87 -5.18
N VAL A 187 21.84 -9.69 -5.65
CA VAL A 187 22.56 -8.42 -5.43
C VAL A 187 21.69 -7.30 -4.84
N ALA A 188 20.37 -7.44 -4.89
CA ALA A 188 19.44 -6.46 -4.35
C ALA A 188 19.66 -6.23 -2.86
N SER A 189 19.52 -4.99 -2.41
CA SER A 189 19.49 -4.68 -0.99
C SER A 189 18.31 -5.41 -0.35
N PRO A 190 18.47 -6.04 0.83
CA PRO A 190 17.34 -6.58 1.57
C PRO A 190 16.24 -5.53 1.81
N LEU A 191 16.60 -4.25 1.97
CA LEU A 191 15.64 -3.16 2.11
C LEU A 191 14.74 -3.00 0.87
N SER A 192 15.30 -3.11 -0.34
CA SER A 192 14.55 -3.03 -1.59
C SER A 192 13.52 -4.15 -1.71
N LYS A 193 13.84 -5.35 -1.19
CA LYS A 193 12.89 -6.47 -1.13
C LYS A 193 11.72 -6.16 -0.21
N LEU A 194 12.00 -5.61 0.98
CA LEU A 194 10.98 -5.21 1.96
C LEU A 194 10.09 -4.10 1.41
N HIS A 195 10.67 -3.07 0.79
CA HIS A 195 9.92 -1.98 0.17
C HIS A 195 8.97 -2.48 -0.92
N THR A 196 9.48 -3.29 -1.85
CA THR A 196 8.67 -3.84 -2.94
C THR A 196 7.53 -4.71 -2.41
N LEU A 197 7.82 -5.61 -1.47
CA LEU A 197 6.79 -6.47 -0.86
C LEU A 197 5.75 -5.66 -0.07
N THR A 198 6.19 -4.65 0.67
CA THR A 198 5.31 -3.77 1.46
C THR A 198 4.34 -3.00 0.59
N ILE A 199 4.83 -2.34 -0.47
CA ILE A 199 3.97 -1.56 -1.38
C ILE A 199 3.05 -2.50 -2.17
N MET A 200 3.58 -3.60 -2.72
CA MET A 200 2.74 -4.58 -3.43
C MET A 200 1.59 -5.10 -2.55
N ALA A 201 1.87 -5.43 -1.28
CA ALA A 201 0.84 -5.90 -0.35
C ALA A 201 -0.22 -4.82 -0.02
N ALA A 202 0.22 -3.57 0.18
CA ALA A 202 -0.69 -2.45 0.42
C ALA A 202 -1.61 -2.18 -0.78
N GLU A 203 -1.04 -2.15 -1.99
CA GLU A 203 -1.78 -1.94 -3.25
C GLU A 203 -2.75 -3.10 -3.55
N GLN A 204 -2.31 -4.34 -3.33
CA GLN A 204 -3.18 -5.50 -3.49
C GLN A 204 -4.39 -5.44 -2.54
N GLN A 205 -4.23 -4.89 -1.33
CA GLN A 205 -5.35 -4.65 -0.43
C GLN A 205 -6.32 -3.61 -0.98
N THR A 206 -5.83 -2.48 -1.50
CA THR A 206 -6.65 -1.43 -2.12
C THR A 206 -7.43 -1.97 -3.31
N MET A 207 -6.76 -2.70 -4.21
CA MET A 207 -7.40 -3.38 -5.33
C MET A 207 -8.51 -4.34 -4.87
N ASN A 208 -8.22 -5.21 -3.89
CA ASN A 208 -9.22 -6.15 -3.34
C ASN A 208 -10.43 -5.43 -2.74
N PHE A 209 -10.23 -4.28 -2.11
CA PHE A 209 -11.33 -3.45 -1.63
C PHE A 209 -12.15 -2.89 -2.79
N TYR A 210 -11.51 -2.26 -3.79
CA TYR A 210 -12.20 -1.66 -4.94
C TYR A 210 -12.94 -2.67 -5.82
N MET A 211 -12.46 -3.92 -5.89
CA MET A 211 -13.18 -5.01 -6.55
C MET A 211 -14.59 -5.28 -5.97
N ASN A 212 -14.85 -4.87 -4.72
CA ASN A 212 -16.09 -5.20 -4.01
C ASN A 212 -17.00 -4.02 -3.70
N VAL A 213 -16.50 -2.78 -3.75
CA VAL A 213 -17.29 -1.58 -3.37
C VAL A 213 -18.24 -1.06 -4.45
N GLY A 214 -17.97 -1.35 -5.73
CA GLY A 214 -18.79 -0.87 -6.84
C GLY A 214 -20.30 -1.16 -6.70
N PRO A 215 -20.72 -2.35 -6.25
CA PRO A 215 -22.11 -2.68 -5.95
C PRO A 215 -22.75 -1.96 -4.75
N GLU A 216 -21.98 -1.30 -3.89
CA GLU A 216 -22.49 -0.65 -2.67
C GLU A 216 -23.08 0.75 -2.93
N TYR A 217 -22.71 1.40 -4.04
CA TYR A 217 -23.19 2.74 -4.39
C TYR A 217 -24.43 2.72 -5.28
N MET A 218 -25.38 3.61 -4.98
CA MET A 218 -26.54 3.85 -5.83
C MET A 218 -26.25 4.94 -6.87
N GLU A 219 -25.40 5.91 -6.51
CA GLU A 219 -24.99 7.06 -7.30
C GLU A 219 -24.12 6.60 -8.49
N PRO A 220 -24.57 6.82 -9.75
CA PRO A 220 -23.80 6.40 -10.92
C PRO A 220 -22.39 7.01 -10.97
N ILE A 221 -22.24 8.27 -10.57
CA ILE A 221 -20.96 8.98 -10.56
C ILE A 221 -19.93 8.33 -9.62
N ALA A 222 -20.36 7.86 -8.45
CA ALA A 222 -19.48 7.14 -7.53
C ALA A 222 -19.06 5.80 -8.14
N ARG A 223 -20.02 5.02 -8.66
CA ARG A 223 -19.75 3.74 -9.31
C ARG A 223 -18.78 3.86 -10.48
N GLN A 224 -18.91 4.92 -11.28
CA GLN A 224 -18.04 5.17 -12.43
C GLN A 224 -16.63 5.56 -11.98
N LEU A 225 -16.47 6.35 -10.91
CA LEU A 225 -15.15 6.65 -10.36
C LEU A 225 -14.44 5.39 -9.84
N TYR A 226 -15.13 4.57 -9.04
CA TYR A 226 -14.57 3.29 -8.58
C TYR A 226 -14.29 2.31 -9.73
N GLN A 227 -15.06 2.36 -10.81
CA GLN A 227 -14.78 1.56 -12.00
C GLN A 227 -13.48 1.99 -12.70
N GLU A 228 -13.24 3.29 -12.82
CA GLU A 228 -12.02 3.83 -13.43
C GLU A 228 -10.80 3.55 -12.56
N ILE A 229 -10.83 4.01 -11.31
CA ILE A 229 -9.69 3.88 -10.40
C ILE A 229 -9.46 2.43 -10.02
N GLY A 230 -10.51 1.63 -9.81
CA GLY A 230 -10.37 0.19 -9.58
C GLY A 230 -9.68 -0.58 -10.72
N LEU A 231 -9.74 -0.08 -11.97
CA LEU A 231 -8.91 -0.62 -13.05
C LEU A 231 -7.44 -0.17 -12.96
N ILE A 232 -7.19 1.03 -12.44
CA ILE A 232 -5.82 1.54 -12.22
C ILE A 232 -5.13 0.78 -11.08
N GLU A 233 -5.86 0.37 -10.04
CA GLU A 233 -5.28 -0.45 -8.97
C GLU A 233 -4.72 -1.79 -9.48
N GLU A 234 -5.35 -2.40 -10.48
CA GLU A 234 -4.80 -3.57 -11.18
C GLU A 234 -3.48 -3.21 -11.92
N GLU A 235 -3.40 -2.01 -12.50
CA GLU A 235 -2.18 -1.50 -13.12
C GLU A 235 -1.07 -1.27 -12.09
N HIS A 236 -1.39 -0.79 -10.89
CA HIS A 236 -0.47 -0.62 -9.77
C HIS A 236 0.02 -1.96 -9.23
N VAL A 237 -0.88 -2.92 -9.00
CA VAL A 237 -0.49 -4.26 -8.56
C VAL A 237 0.44 -4.92 -9.59
N THR A 238 0.11 -4.87 -10.89
CA THR A 238 1.00 -5.36 -11.96
C THR A 238 2.37 -4.66 -11.93
N HIS A 239 2.38 -3.34 -11.67
CA HIS A 239 3.61 -2.55 -11.59
C HIS A 239 4.51 -3.05 -10.46
N TYR A 240 4.01 -3.11 -9.23
CA TYR A 240 4.83 -3.45 -8.07
C TYR A 240 5.14 -4.95 -7.96
N GLU A 241 4.21 -5.83 -8.33
CA GLU A 241 4.47 -7.28 -8.29
C GLU A 241 5.57 -7.69 -9.27
N SER A 242 5.63 -7.03 -10.44
CA SER A 242 6.65 -7.34 -11.45
C SER A 242 8.06 -6.87 -11.07
N MET A 243 8.18 -6.02 -10.04
CA MET A 243 9.48 -5.66 -9.47
C MET A 243 10.08 -6.77 -8.59
N LEU A 244 9.27 -7.72 -8.12
CA LEU A 244 9.75 -8.89 -7.38
C LEU A 244 10.49 -9.85 -8.31
N ASP A 245 11.62 -10.41 -7.84
CA ASP A 245 12.40 -11.34 -8.66
C ASP A 245 11.70 -12.70 -8.82
N PRO A 246 11.33 -13.11 -10.04
CA PRO A 246 10.66 -14.39 -10.28
C PRO A 246 11.56 -15.62 -10.03
N ASN A 247 12.86 -15.44 -9.81
CA ASN A 247 13.80 -16.50 -9.47
C ASN A 247 13.91 -16.75 -7.95
N GLU A 248 13.26 -15.94 -7.11
CA GLU A 248 13.16 -16.28 -5.68
C GLU A 248 12.34 -17.56 -5.52
N THR A 249 12.90 -18.51 -4.79
CA THR A 249 12.22 -19.75 -4.47
C THR A 249 11.12 -19.53 -3.44
N TRP A 250 10.13 -20.42 -3.38
CA TRP A 250 9.07 -20.39 -2.35
C TRP A 250 9.60 -20.30 -0.91
N TRP A 251 10.81 -20.82 -0.64
CA TRP A 251 11.44 -20.73 0.68
C TRP A 251 12.07 -19.36 0.95
N GLU A 252 12.72 -18.77 -0.06
CA GLU A 252 13.24 -17.39 0.03
C GLU A 252 12.07 -16.41 0.19
N GLN A 253 11.02 -16.58 -0.60
CA GLN A 253 9.80 -15.77 -0.51
C GLN A 253 9.18 -15.92 0.88
N LEU A 254 8.98 -17.14 1.40
CA LEU A 254 8.44 -17.33 2.76
C LEU A 254 9.28 -16.58 3.81
N VAL A 255 10.60 -16.68 3.78
CA VAL A 255 11.47 -15.95 4.71
C VAL A 255 11.31 -14.43 4.56
N ASN A 256 11.22 -13.92 3.34
CA ASN A 256 11.03 -12.48 3.09
C ASN A 256 9.69 -11.96 3.62
N HIS A 257 8.59 -12.73 3.51
CA HIS A 257 7.27 -12.32 4.02
C HIS A 257 7.29 -12.20 5.55
N GLU A 258 7.75 -13.25 6.21
CA GLU A 258 7.85 -13.34 7.67
C GLU A 258 8.82 -12.29 8.24
N TYR A 259 9.92 -12.02 7.53
CA TYR A 259 10.85 -10.95 7.90
C TYR A 259 10.21 -9.57 7.72
N ASN A 260 9.41 -9.37 6.68
CA ASN A 260 8.72 -8.10 6.42
C ASN A 260 7.67 -7.82 7.49
N GLU A 261 6.91 -8.82 7.92
CA GLU A 261 5.98 -8.72 9.06
C GLU A 261 6.70 -8.31 10.34
N CYS A 262 7.81 -8.99 10.67
CA CYS A 262 8.62 -8.61 11.83
C CYS A 262 9.16 -7.17 11.71
N TYR A 263 9.63 -6.77 10.52
CA TYR A 263 10.16 -5.43 10.28
C TYR A 263 9.09 -4.34 10.46
N LEU A 264 7.88 -4.56 9.96
CA LEU A 264 6.80 -3.58 10.04
C LEU A 264 6.17 -3.52 11.43
N TYR A 265 5.96 -4.65 12.10
CA TYR A 265 5.54 -4.64 13.50
C TYR A 265 6.56 -3.96 14.41
N TYR A 266 7.86 -4.21 14.20
CA TYR A 266 8.92 -3.47 14.90
C TYR A 266 8.86 -1.98 14.59
N SER A 267 8.73 -1.61 13.32
CA SER A 267 8.69 -0.21 12.88
C SER A 267 7.52 0.55 13.50
N PHE A 268 6.35 -0.05 13.52
CA PHE A 268 5.15 0.55 14.09
C PHE A 268 5.16 0.53 15.61
N MET A 269 5.73 -0.49 16.25
CA MET A 269 5.96 -0.46 17.70
C MET A 269 6.86 0.71 18.11
N GLU A 270 7.96 0.96 17.38
CA GLU A 270 8.91 2.04 17.71
C GLU A 270 8.35 3.44 17.44
N THR A 271 7.43 3.58 16.49
CA THR A 271 6.89 4.89 16.05
C THR A 271 5.47 5.18 16.54
N GLU A 272 4.80 4.21 17.14
CA GLU A 272 3.43 4.36 17.66
C GLU A 272 3.39 5.27 18.89
N THR A 273 2.42 6.18 18.92
CA THR A 273 2.20 7.10 20.04
C THR A 273 1.12 6.59 21.00
N ASP A 274 0.16 5.79 20.51
CA ASP A 274 -0.86 5.15 21.34
C ASP A 274 -0.29 3.88 22.02
N ASP A 275 -0.13 3.93 23.35
CA ASP A 275 0.37 2.81 24.17
C ASP A 275 -0.41 1.50 23.96
N ARG A 276 -1.72 1.58 23.69
CA ARG A 276 -2.57 0.40 23.47
C ARG A 276 -2.24 -0.27 22.14
N LEU A 277 -2.08 0.52 21.08
CA LEU A 277 -1.68 0.00 19.77
C LEU A 277 -0.26 -0.53 19.80
N ARG A 278 0.65 0.19 20.48
CA ARG A 278 2.04 -0.25 20.67
C ARG A 278 2.11 -1.64 21.30
N ALA A 279 1.28 -1.92 22.30
CA ALA A 279 1.21 -3.23 22.92
C ALA A 279 0.72 -4.34 21.97
N ILE A 280 -0.15 -4.01 21.00
CA ILE A 280 -0.58 -4.95 19.95
C ILE A 280 0.56 -5.21 18.97
N TRP A 281 1.24 -4.15 18.52
CA TRP A 281 2.41 -4.25 17.64
C TRP A 281 3.55 -5.06 18.28
N GLU A 282 3.82 -4.84 19.56
CA GLU A 282 4.81 -5.61 20.32
C GLU A 282 4.41 -7.08 20.46
N LEU A 283 3.14 -7.37 20.76
CA LEU A 283 2.66 -8.75 20.86
C LEU A 283 2.82 -9.49 19.54
N HIS A 284 2.37 -8.90 18.43
CA HIS A 284 2.44 -9.53 17.13
C HIS A 284 3.89 -9.63 16.63
N LEU A 285 4.76 -8.64 16.86
CA LEU A 285 6.20 -8.78 16.62
C LEU A 285 6.76 -10.03 17.30
N ASN A 286 6.43 -10.25 18.57
CA ASN A 286 6.91 -11.42 19.31
C ASN A 286 6.33 -12.74 18.76
N MET A 287 5.14 -12.73 18.17
CA MET A 287 4.56 -13.89 17.49
C MET A 287 5.28 -14.17 16.17
N GLU A 288 5.46 -13.15 15.34
CA GLU A 288 6.12 -13.24 14.03
C GLU A 288 7.58 -13.65 14.11
N LEU A 289 8.30 -13.29 15.18
CA LEU A 289 9.67 -13.77 15.38
C LEU A 289 9.77 -15.31 15.43
N GLU A 290 8.74 -16.00 15.91
CA GLU A 290 8.70 -17.46 15.87
C GLU A 290 8.31 -17.99 14.48
N HIS A 291 7.43 -17.29 13.76
CA HIS A 291 7.08 -17.65 12.38
C HIS A 291 8.29 -17.49 11.43
N LEU A 292 9.02 -16.39 11.53
CA LEU A 292 10.32 -16.19 10.87
C LEU A 292 11.33 -17.29 11.20
N ARG A 293 11.40 -17.72 12.47
CA ARG A 293 12.28 -18.83 12.87
C ARG A 293 11.88 -20.13 12.18
N ILE A 294 10.58 -20.42 12.08
CA ILE A 294 10.04 -21.59 11.39
C ILE A 294 10.36 -21.54 9.89
N ALA A 295 10.11 -20.41 9.23
CA ALA A 295 10.44 -20.20 7.82
C ALA A 295 11.94 -20.39 7.54
N CYS A 296 12.78 -19.82 8.40
CA CYS A 296 14.23 -19.99 8.36
C CYS A 296 14.65 -21.47 8.48
N GLU A 297 14.03 -22.23 9.39
CA GLU A 297 14.29 -23.66 9.55
C GLU A 297 13.87 -24.47 8.32
N LEU A 298 12.73 -24.14 7.74
CA LEU A 298 12.23 -24.77 6.51
C LEU A 298 13.19 -24.52 5.34
N MET A 299 13.67 -23.29 5.15
CA MET A 299 14.67 -22.97 4.12
C MET A 299 15.97 -23.77 4.32
N ARG A 300 16.50 -23.82 5.55
CA ARG A 300 17.70 -24.63 5.86
C ARG A 300 17.49 -26.10 5.55
N ARG A 301 16.33 -26.66 5.92
CA ARG A 301 16.01 -28.08 5.74
C ARG A 301 15.84 -28.46 4.28
N HIS A 302 15.17 -27.63 3.49
CA HIS A 302 14.79 -27.96 2.12
C HIS A 302 15.76 -27.45 1.06
N GLN A 303 16.58 -26.43 1.36
CA GLN A 303 17.57 -25.89 0.43
C GLN A 303 19.01 -25.97 0.92
N GLY A 304 19.26 -26.23 2.19
CA GLY A 304 20.62 -26.26 2.75
C GLY A 304 21.32 -24.90 2.74
N ARG A 305 20.56 -23.82 2.62
CA ARG A 305 21.04 -22.42 2.59
C ARG A 305 20.75 -21.72 3.89
N ASP A 306 21.57 -20.73 4.25
CA ASP A 306 21.35 -19.93 5.45
C ASP A 306 20.45 -18.72 5.13
N PRO A 307 19.32 -18.52 5.82
CA PRO A 307 18.47 -17.34 5.67
C PRO A 307 19.18 -16.00 5.81
N ALA A 308 20.29 -15.95 6.57
CA ALA A 308 21.14 -14.76 6.67
C ALA A 308 21.78 -14.34 5.33
N GLU A 309 21.73 -15.19 4.30
CA GLU A 309 22.16 -14.85 2.93
C GLU A 309 21.19 -13.90 2.22
N ILE A 310 19.90 -13.85 2.61
CA ILE A 310 18.86 -13.14 1.85
C ILE A 310 18.19 -11.99 2.60
N VAL A 311 18.34 -11.93 3.94
CA VAL A 311 17.79 -10.85 4.78
C VAL A 311 18.89 -10.05 5.47
N ALA A 312 18.57 -8.83 5.88
CA ALA A 312 19.50 -8.02 6.67
C ALA A 312 19.66 -8.58 8.11
N ALA A 313 20.90 -8.58 8.62
CA ALA A 313 21.18 -9.05 9.98
C ALA A 313 20.55 -8.16 11.07
N GLU A 314 20.45 -6.86 10.80
CA GLU A 314 19.83 -5.85 11.64
C GLU A 314 18.68 -5.22 10.88
N PHE A 315 17.59 -4.89 11.57
CA PHE A 315 16.51 -4.15 10.92
C PHE A 315 17.02 -2.81 10.37
N PRO A 316 16.60 -2.44 9.15
CA PRO A 316 16.78 -1.09 8.62
C PRO A 316 16.11 -0.02 9.50
N ALA A 317 16.21 1.24 9.07
CA ALA A 317 15.49 2.33 9.73
C ALA A 317 13.98 2.02 9.80
N PRO A 318 13.32 2.22 10.96
CA PRO A 318 11.88 1.99 11.10
C PRO A 318 11.03 2.73 10.08
N VAL A 319 10.09 2.03 9.44
CA VAL A 319 9.03 2.65 8.62
C VAL A 319 8.24 3.62 9.50
N THR A 320 8.12 4.86 9.04
CA THR A 320 7.49 5.94 9.80
C THR A 320 6.45 6.64 8.94
N PHE A 321 5.19 6.61 9.35
CA PHE A 321 4.20 7.53 8.83
C PHE A 321 4.51 8.94 9.35
N GLU A 322 4.88 9.83 8.43
CA GLU A 322 5.21 11.23 8.68
C GLU A 322 4.79 12.09 7.47
N PRO A 323 4.55 13.40 7.64
CA PRO A 323 4.17 14.25 6.52
C PRO A 323 5.25 14.29 5.43
N ASN A 324 4.89 13.88 4.21
CA ASN A 324 5.82 13.83 3.06
C ASN A 324 5.65 14.99 2.06
N LYS A 325 4.90 16.04 2.42
CA LYS A 325 4.45 17.11 1.50
C LYS A 325 5.55 17.71 0.63
N ALA A 326 6.68 18.08 1.23
CA ALA A 326 7.78 18.71 0.49
C ALA A 326 8.36 17.77 -0.59
N TYR A 327 8.50 16.49 -0.25
CA TYR A 327 8.98 15.48 -1.17
C TYR A 327 7.99 15.20 -2.30
N ILE A 328 6.71 15.00 -1.97
CA ILE A 328 5.64 14.77 -2.96
C ILE A 328 5.57 15.96 -3.94
N ARG A 329 5.68 17.19 -3.44
CA ARG A 329 5.65 18.40 -4.28
C ARG A 329 6.87 18.51 -5.20
N GLU A 330 8.05 18.09 -4.74
CA GLU A 330 9.27 18.01 -5.57
C GLU A 330 9.10 17.00 -6.70
N VAL A 331 8.69 15.77 -6.36
CA VAL A 331 8.45 14.70 -7.35
C VAL A 331 7.36 15.12 -8.35
N LEU A 332 6.26 15.70 -7.87
CA LEU A 332 5.17 16.21 -8.72
C LEU A 332 5.66 17.32 -9.67
N ALA A 333 6.55 18.21 -9.22
CA ALA A 333 7.10 19.26 -10.07
C ALA A 333 7.94 18.72 -11.22
N ASP A 334 8.64 17.61 -11.00
CA ASP A 334 9.60 17.03 -11.95
C ASP A 334 8.96 15.98 -12.88
N GLN A 335 7.99 15.21 -12.39
CA GLN A 335 7.58 13.94 -13.00
C GLN A 335 6.11 13.83 -13.41
N VAL A 336 5.29 14.87 -13.24
CA VAL A 336 3.84 14.84 -13.53
C VAL A 336 3.47 14.42 -14.97
N ASP A 337 4.36 14.65 -15.93
CA ASP A 337 4.20 14.35 -17.36
C ASP A 337 4.84 13.01 -17.77
N LEU A 338 5.34 12.21 -16.82
CA LEU A 338 5.79 10.86 -17.12
C LEU A 338 4.62 9.91 -17.42
N THR A 339 4.87 9.00 -18.36
CA THR A 339 4.11 7.79 -18.62
C THR A 339 5.10 6.63 -18.81
N THR A 340 4.62 5.43 -19.15
CA THR A 340 5.47 4.24 -19.25
C THR A 340 5.51 3.69 -20.67
N LEU A 341 6.62 3.04 -21.02
CA LEU A 341 6.80 2.31 -22.27
C LEU A 341 7.75 1.14 -22.05
N GLY A 342 7.25 -0.08 -22.25
CA GLY A 342 7.93 -1.28 -21.79
C GLY A 342 8.11 -1.22 -20.27
N THR A 343 9.35 -1.47 -19.82
CA THR A 343 9.72 -1.39 -18.40
C THR A 343 10.20 0.00 -17.97
N GLY A 344 10.25 0.98 -18.87
CA GLY A 344 10.78 2.31 -18.59
C GLY A 344 9.74 3.43 -18.51
N TYR A 345 10.23 4.63 -18.17
CA TYR A 345 9.45 5.86 -18.03
C TYR A 345 9.82 6.85 -19.13
N VAL A 346 8.82 7.48 -19.74
CA VAL A 346 8.97 8.40 -20.89
C VAL A 346 8.03 9.60 -20.73
N ARG A 347 8.41 10.76 -21.26
CA ARG A 347 7.52 11.96 -21.30
C ARG A 347 6.66 12.00 -22.57
N ASP A 348 7.22 11.53 -23.68
CA ASP A 348 6.49 11.48 -24.95
C ASP A 348 5.60 10.24 -25.01
N ALA A 349 4.29 10.46 -25.14
CA ALA A 349 3.32 9.39 -25.25
C ALA A 349 3.55 8.55 -26.52
N HIS A 350 3.76 7.24 -26.33
CA HIS A 350 3.87 6.28 -27.43
C HIS A 350 2.52 6.08 -28.12
N GLU A 351 2.50 5.74 -29.42
CA GLU A 351 1.26 5.51 -30.19
C GLU A 351 0.33 4.45 -29.55
N ARG A 352 0.91 3.51 -28.81
CA ARG A 352 0.16 2.48 -28.07
C ARG A 352 -0.65 3.09 -26.93
N PHE A 353 -0.05 4.01 -26.17
CA PHE A 353 -0.73 4.74 -25.10
C PHE A 353 -1.91 5.54 -25.68
N VAL A 354 -1.66 6.32 -26.75
CA VAL A 354 -2.71 7.13 -27.40
C VAL A 354 -3.87 6.26 -27.89
N ARG A 355 -3.59 5.17 -28.63
CA ARG A 355 -4.65 4.26 -29.11
C ARG A 355 -5.41 3.57 -27.97
N PHE A 356 -4.74 3.26 -26.86
CA PHE A 356 -5.37 2.63 -25.70
C PHE A 356 -6.33 3.60 -25.02
N GLN A 357 -5.86 4.83 -24.75
CA GLN A 357 -6.65 5.93 -24.22
C GLN A 357 -7.89 6.24 -25.07
N GLU A 358 -7.73 6.43 -26.38
CA GLU A 358 -8.83 6.68 -27.31
C GLU A 358 -9.90 5.59 -27.26
N ARG A 359 -9.48 4.31 -27.18
CA ARG A 359 -10.39 3.18 -27.15
C ARG A 359 -11.10 3.03 -25.81
N LEU A 360 -10.40 3.26 -24.70
CA LEU A 360 -10.95 3.14 -23.36
C LEU A 360 -11.98 4.26 -23.10
N MET A 361 -11.62 5.50 -23.44
CA MET A 361 -12.49 6.66 -23.26
C MET A 361 -13.69 6.65 -24.22
N GLY A 362 -13.56 6.05 -25.41
CA GLY A 362 -14.67 5.91 -26.35
C GLY A 362 -15.23 7.24 -26.87
N GLY A 363 -14.46 8.34 -26.76
CA GLY A 363 -14.88 9.70 -27.10
C GLY A 363 -15.62 10.45 -25.98
N GLU A 364 -15.77 9.84 -24.80
CA GLU A 364 -16.38 10.46 -23.62
C GLU A 364 -15.31 10.91 -22.61
N PRO A 365 -15.60 11.91 -21.75
CA PRO A 365 -14.72 12.28 -20.65
C PRO A 365 -14.59 11.14 -19.62
N ALA A 366 -13.42 11.03 -19.02
CA ALA A 366 -13.17 10.07 -17.94
C ALA A 366 -14.06 10.35 -16.71
N PRO A 367 -14.53 9.33 -15.97
CA PRO A 367 -15.33 9.52 -14.76
C PRO A 367 -14.70 10.46 -13.72
N SER A 368 -13.39 10.40 -13.54
CA SER A 368 -12.58 11.23 -12.66
C SER A 368 -12.64 12.71 -13.01
N ASP A 369 -12.76 13.05 -14.30
CA ASP A 369 -12.96 14.42 -14.75
C ASP A 369 -14.42 14.85 -14.57
N GLN A 370 -15.39 13.96 -14.79
CA GLN A 370 -16.82 14.22 -14.54
C GLN A 370 -17.08 14.56 -13.07
N VAL A 371 -16.45 13.86 -12.13
CA VAL A 371 -16.50 14.19 -10.69
C VAL A 371 -16.06 15.62 -10.42
N LEU A 372 -14.97 16.07 -11.04
CA LEU A 372 -14.50 17.44 -10.87
C LEU A 372 -15.42 18.46 -11.54
N GLU A 373 -15.97 18.15 -12.71
CA GLU A 373 -16.93 19.01 -13.39
C GLU A 373 -18.19 19.21 -12.56
N GLU A 374 -18.78 18.14 -12.03
CA GLU A 374 -19.96 18.22 -11.16
C GLU A 374 -19.66 18.96 -9.85
N THR A 375 -18.50 18.70 -9.24
CA THR A 375 -18.07 19.39 -8.02
C THR A 375 -17.93 20.89 -8.28
N ARG A 376 -17.27 21.30 -9.37
CA ARG A 376 -17.16 22.71 -9.78
C ARG A 376 -18.53 23.32 -10.09
N ALA A 377 -19.42 22.60 -10.76
CA ALA A 377 -20.76 23.09 -11.06
C ALA A 377 -21.59 23.33 -9.79
N LYS A 378 -21.43 22.48 -8.77
CA LYS A 378 -22.17 22.54 -7.50
C LYS A 378 -21.60 23.56 -6.52
N PHE A 379 -20.27 23.64 -6.40
CA PHE A 379 -19.60 24.44 -5.36
C PHE A 379 -18.78 25.63 -5.90
N GLY A 380 -18.70 25.79 -7.22
CA GLY A 380 -17.96 26.86 -7.89
C GLY A 380 -16.46 26.59 -8.07
N GLN A 381 -15.94 25.55 -7.42
CA GLN A 381 -14.55 25.09 -7.51
C GLN A 381 -14.46 23.61 -7.10
N ASP A 382 -13.35 22.95 -7.43
CA ASP A 382 -12.96 21.66 -6.89
C ASP A 382 -12.41 21.79 -5.45
N TYR A 383 -12.64 20.75 -4.66
CA TYR A 383 -12.09 20.61 -3.31
C TYR A 383 -10.57 20.46 -3.37
N ARG A 384 -9.85 21.28 -2.61
CA ARG A 384 -8.41 21.14 -2.37
C ARG A 384 -8.03 21.53 -0.95
N MET A 385 -6.98 20.90 -0.46
CA MET A 385 -6.27 21.23 0.77
C MET A 385 -4.77 21.36 0.46
N GLU A 386 -4.35 22.60 0.19
CA GLU A 386 -2.99 22.98 -0.24
C GLU A 386 -2.31 23.80 0.88
N THR A 387 -1.87 23.11 1.93
CA THR A 387 -1.26 23.73 3.13
C THR A 387 0.10 24.40 2.88
N GLU A 388 0.87 23.94 1.90
CA GLU A 388 2.21 24.45 1.54
C GLU A 388 2.16 25.40 0.32
N GLY A 389 0.98 25.94 0.02
CA GLY A 389 0.75 26.88 -1.09
C GLY A 389 0.30 26.21 -2.40
N PRO A 390 0.10 27.00 -3.48
CA PRO A 390 -0.47 26.52 -4.74
C PRO A 390 0.35 25.39 -5.35
N SER A 391 -0.30 24.44 -6.05
CA SER A 391 0.36 23.33 -6.74
C SER A 391 1.71 23.71 -7.40
N PRO A 392 2.76 22.89 -7.24
CA PRO A 392 4.06 23.16 -7.86
C PRO A 392 4.01 23.11 -9.39
N VAL A 393 2.98 22.49 -9.97
CA VAL A 393 2.76 22.39 -11.42
C VAL A 393 1.83 23.51 -11.89
N PRO A 394 2.30 24.51 -12.66
CA PRO A 394 1.49 25.67 -13.03
C PRO A 394 0.19 25.34 -13.78
N SER A 395 0.18 24.29 -14.60
CA SER A 395 -1.02 23.83 -15.31
C SER A 395 -2.09 23.24 -14.40
N LEU A 396 -1.74 22.79 -13.19
CA LEU A 396 -2.65 22.19 -12.22
C LEU A 396 -3.18 23.19 -11.18
N ARG A 397 -2.62 24.41 -11.10
CA ARG A 397 -3.11 25.48 -10.23
C ARG A 397 -4.52 25.94 -10.59
N ARG A 398 -5.28 26.40 -9.60
CA ARG A 398 -6.58 27.01 -9.83
C ARG A 398 -6.45 28.23 -10.75
N PRO A 399 -7.49 28.59 -11.52
CA PRO A 399 -7.44 29.80 -12.35
C PRO A 399 -7.08 31.08 -11.59
N SER A 400 -7.41 31.16 -10.29
CA SER A 400 -7.09 32.29 -9.40
C SER A 400 -5.63 32.34 -8.94
N GLU A 401 -4.86 31.26 -9.13
CA GLU A 401 -3.49 31.06 -8.64
C GLU A 401 -2.44 31.04 -9.77
N ARG A 402 -2.90 31.19 -11.02
CA ARG A 402 -2.06 31.16 -12.24
C ARG A 402 -1.43 32.50 -12.55
#